data_AF-A0A1I5CLS4-F1
#
_entry.id   AF-A0A1I5CLS4-F1
#
_cell.length_a   1.000
_cell.length_b   1.000
_cell.length_c   1.000
_cell.angle_alpha   90.00
_cell.angle_beta   90.00
_cell.angle_gamma   90.00
#
_symmetry.space_group_name_H-M   'P 1'
#
loop_
_entity.id
_entity.type
_entity.pdbx_description
1 polymer ?
#
loop_
_entity_poly.entity_id
_entity_poly.type
_entity_poly.pdbx_seq_one_letter_code
_entity_poly.pdbx_strand_id
1 'polypeptide(L)'
;MKSLVAIAQEELSKVNKALEKNERNLANLRNVPPSNLRAIKKGMTYQYYLKTSEDKQSRYLKKSERHLAENRAQLDYELNIQRVLKNQQKILNNLISRYNENSVEDTYRCLCEGRKNIVQPIQMPIEQYIYEWKKSYEVNKNSIPMKVQYETVNGEMIRSKYEEAPLNIKVVAAKIAEYL
;
A
#
# COMPACT_ATOMS: atom_id res chain seq x y z
N MET A 1 -12.93 0.18 -2.13
CA MET A 1 -11.65 0.49 -1.44
C MET A 1 -10.51 0.37 -2.45
N LYS A 2 -9.38 1.07 -2.28
CA LYS A 2 -8.22 0.87 -3.16
C LYS A 2 -7.46 -0.37 -2.67
N SER A 3 -6.99 -1.22 -3.59
CA SER A 3 -6.12 -2.34 -3.28
C SER A 3 -4.81 -1.86 -2.63
N LEU A 4 -4.17 -2.69 -1.82
CA LEU A 4 -2.90 -2.34 -1.17
C LEU A 4 -1.83 -2.00 -2.22
N VAL A 5 -1.83 -2.73 -3.33
CA VAL A 5 -0.94 -2.47 -4.47
C VAL A 5 -1.21 -1.10 -5.08
N ALA A 6 -2.48 -0.70 -5.25
CA ALA A 6 -2.82 0.62 -5.80
C ALA A 6 -2.38 1.76 -4.87
N ILE A 7 -2.53 1.58 -3.55
CA ILE A 7 -2.04 2.56 -2.56
C ILE A 7 -0.51 2.66 -2.63
N ALA A 8 0.19 1.52 -2.71
CA ALA A 8 1.64 1.50 -2.80
C ALA A 8 2.17 2.15 -4.09
N GLN A 9 1.47 2.01 -5.22
CA GLN A 9 1.81 2.69 -6.47
C GLN A 9 1.66 4.21 -6.36
N GLU A 10 0.62 4.69 -5.67
CA GLU A 10 0.42 6.11 -5.43
C GLU A 10 1.55 6.70 -4.56
N GLU A 11 1.91 6.00 -3.48
CA GLU A 11 3.03 6.39 -2.62
C GLU A 11 4.37 6.33 -3.36
N LEU A 12 4.57 5.32 -4.22
CA LEU A 12 5.78 5.23 -5.05
C LEU A 12 5.91 6.44 -5.99
N SER A 13 4.79 6.91 -6.56
CA SER A 13 4.78 8.14 -7.37
C SER A 13 5.21 9.36 -6.56
N LYS A 14 4.74 9.50 -5.31
CA LYS A 14 5.14 10.59 -4.41
C LYS A 14 6.64 10.53 -4.07
N VAL A 15 7.14 9.34 -3.73
CA VAL A 15 8.57 9.10 -3.44
C VAL A 15 9.43 9.43 -4.66
N ASN A 16 9.02 9.03 -5.86
CA ASN A 16 9.76 9.32 -7.10
C ASN A 16 9.82 10.83 -7.38
N LYS A 17 8.72 11.57 -7.20
CA LYS A 17 8.72 13.04 -7.33
C LYS A 17 9.64 13.70 -6.31
N ALA A 18 9.67 13.19 -5.07
CA ALA A 18 10.59 13.68 -4.04
C ALA A 18 12.06 13.39 -4.39
N LEU A 19 12.35 12.22 -4.96
CA LEU A 19 13.69 11.86 -5.46
C LEU A 19 14.15 12.79 -6.59
N GLU A 20 13.30 13.06 -7.57
CA GLU A 20 13.64 14.01 -8.65
C GLU A 20 14.00 15.39 -8.10
N LYS A 21 13.22 15.88 -7.12
CA LYS A 21 13.52 17.16 -6.46
C LYS A 21 14.85 17.11 -5.70
N ASN A 22 15.09 16.04 -4.95
CA ASN A 22 16.35 15.82 -4.23
C ASN A 22 17.56 15.77 -5.19
N GLU A 23 17.43 15.11 -6.34
CA GLU A 23 18.49 15.04 -7.35
C GLU A 23 18.79 16.40 -7.98
N ARG A 24 17.77 17.20 -8.26
CA ARG A 24 17.95 18.60 -8.71
C ARG A 24 18.67 19.44 -7.65
N ASN A 25 18.29 19.29 -6.37
CA ASN A 25 18.94 19.99 -5.26
C ASN A 25 20.42 19.58 -5.12
N LEU A 26 20.71 18.28 -5.18
CA LEU A 26 22.09 17.77 -5.17
C LEU A 26 22.90 18.27 -6.35
N ALA A 27 22.30 18.38 -7.54
CA ALA A 27 22.96 18.95 -8.72
C ALA A 27 23.40 20.40 -8.51
N ASN A 28 22.58 21.21 -7.83
CA ASN A 28 22.90 22.59 -7.48
C ASN A 28 24.00 22.70 -6.40
N LEU A 29 24.22 21.64 -5.62
CA LEU A 29 25.19 21.59 -4.52
C LEU A 29 26.50 20.86 -4.88
N ARG A 30 26.72 20.53 -6.17
CA ARG A 30 27.91 19.78 -6.63
C ARG A 30 29.25 20.46 -6.33
N ASN A 31 29.26 21.78 -6.27
CA ASN A 31 30.48 22.57 -6.05
C ASN A 31 30.81 22.77 -4.56
N VAL A 32 30.02 22.19 -3.65
CA VAL A 32 30.28 22.30 -2.20
C VAL A 32 31.49 21.42 -1.85
N PRO A 33 32.57 21.98 -1.29
CA PRO A 33 33.78 21.23 -1.02
C PRO A 33 33.55 20.18 0.09
N PRO A 34 34.24 19.02 0.00
CA PRO A 34 34.16 17.99 1.02
C PRO A 34 34.70 18.53 2.35
N SER A 35 33.82 18.63 3.34
CA SER A 35 34.13 19.20 4.65
C SER A 35 33.10 18.78 5.69
N ASN A 36 33.40 18.90 6.97
CA ASN A 36 32.48 18.63 8.06
C ASN A 36 32.03 19.94 8.70
N LEU A 37 30.72 20.14 8.78
CA LEU A 37 30.12 21.29 9.46
C LEU A 37 29.84 20.94 10.93
N ARG A 38 30.26 21.82 11.83
CA ARG A 38 29.92 21.78 13.25
C ARG A 38 29.19 23.06 13.63
N ALA A 39 27.99 22.92 14.18
CA ALA A 39 27.23 24.03 14.75
C ALA A 39 27.30 23.97 16.29
N ILE A 40 27.56 25.11 16.92
CA ILE A 40 27.64 25.25 18.39
C ILE A 40 26.74 26.39 18.82
N LYS A 41 25.87 26.17 19.81
CA LYS A 41 25.05 27.22 20.40
C LYS A 41 25.91 28.13 21.27
N LYS A 42 25.79 29.45 21.09
CA LYS A 42 26.44 30.48 21.91
C LYS A 42 25.42 31.55 22.28
N GLY A 43 24.95 31.49 23.53
CA GLY A 43 23.85 32.32 24.02
C GLY A 43 22.59 32.11 23.19
N MET A 44 22.08 33.18 22.57
CA MET A 44 20.90 33.17 21.69
C MET A 44 21.23 32.88 20.21
N THR A 45 22.50 32.67 19.87
CA THR A 45 22.95 32.49 18.48
C THR A 45 23.67 31.17 18.28
N TYR A 46 24.00 30.86 17.03
CA TYR A 46 24.79 29.69 16.65
C TYR A 46 26.09 30.14 15.97
N GLN A 47 27.19 29.47 16.32
CA GLN A 47 28.47 29.59 15.67
C GLN A 47 28.72 28.36 14.80
N TYR A 48 29.28 28.57 13.61
CA TYR A 48 29.54 27.51 12.65
C TYR A 48 31.03 27.36 12.44
N TYR A 49 31.45 26.11 12.38
CA TYR A 49 32.83 25.72 12.17
C TYR A 49 32.90 24.69 11.05
N LEU A 50 33.89 24.83 10.17
CA LEU A 50 34.10 23.92 9.05
C LEU A 50 35.46 23.21 9.23
N LYS A 51 35.52 21.92 8.92
CA LYS A 51 36.77 21.15 8.96
C LYS A 51 36.91 20.36 7.66
N THR A 52 37.93 20.65 6.87
CA THR A 52 38.28 19.82 5.71
C THR A 52 39.09 18.59 6.16
N SER A 53 39.31 17.64 5.27
CA SER A 53 40.13 16.45 5.58
C SER A 53 41.60 16.80 5.87
N GLU A 54 42.09 17.91 5.33
CA GLU A 54 43.48 18.38 5.51
C GLU A 54 43.65 19.19 6.81
N ASP A 55 42.57 19.76 7.31
CA ASP A 55 42.60 20.60 8.51
C ASP A 55 42.77 19.77 9.78
N LYS A 56 43.76 20.11 10.61
CA LYS A 56 43.90 19.54 11.95
C LYS A 56 42.77 19.99 12.88
N GLN A 57 42.27 21.22 12.72
CA GLN A 57 41.29 21.86 13.61
C GLN A 57 40.15 22.51 12.81
N SER A 58 38.98 22.61 13.43
CA SER A 58 37.83 23.26 12.80
C SER A 58 38.01 24.78 12.72
N ARG A 59 37.82 25.36 11.54
CA ARG A 59 37.88 26.80 11.27
C ARG A 59 36.53 27.45 11.55
N TYR A 60 36.51 28.50 12.38
CA TYR A 60 35.32 29.31 12.59
C TYR A 60 34.93 30.06 11.31
N LEU A 61 33.64 30.00 10.95
CA LEU A 61 33.08 30.73 9.82
C LEU A 61 32.57 32.09 10.27
N LYS A 62 33.05 33.16 9.63
CA LYS A 62 32.57 34.53 9.86
C LYS A 62 31.19 34.71 9.25
N LYS A 63 30.51 35.81 9.62
CA LYS A 63 29.17 36.14 9.08
C LYS A 63 29.14 36.21 7.54
N SER A 64 30.22 36.70 6.92
CA SER A 64 30.36 36.76 5.45
C SER A 64 30.43 35.37 4.79
N GLU A 65 30.87 34.36 5.52
CA GLU A 65 31.06 32.98 5.05
C GLU A 65 29.89 32.06 5.41
N ARG A 66 28.79 32.62 5.94
CA ARG A 66 27.63 31.84 6.40
C ARG A 66 27.02 30.97 5.31
N HIS A 67 27.06 31.43 4.05
CA HIS A 67 26.61 30.67 2.89
C HIS A 67 27.32 29.31 2.75
N LEU A 68 28.59 29.19 3.18
CA LEU A 68 29.32 27.92 3.16
C LEU A 68 28.72 26.92 4.16
N ALA A 69 28.34 27.39 5.34
CA ALA A 69 27.66 26.56 6.34
C ALA A 69 26.28 26.12 5.86
N GLU A 70 25.51 27.03 5.26
CA GLU A 70 24.17 26.75 4.75
C GLU A 70 24.22 25.73 3.61
N ASN A 71 25.11 25.92 2.64
CA ASN A 71 25.29 24.98 1.53
C ASN A 71 25.76 23.60 2.01
N ARG A 72 26.68 23.55 3.00
CA ARG A 72 27.14 22.28 3.55
C ARG A 72 26.05 21.56 4.34
N ALA A 73 25.31 22.29 5.18
CA ALA A 73 24.19 21.73 5.93
C ALA A 73 23.10 21.20 4.98
N GLN A 74 22.81 21.94 3.91
CA GLN A 74 21.84 21.51 2.89
C GLN A 74 22.33 20.24 2.19
N LEU A 75 23.60 20.17 1.80
CA LEU A 75 24.17 18.96 1.18
C LEU A 75 24.04 17.74 2.10
N ASP A 76 24.40 17.89 3.38
CA ASP A 76 24.28 16.80 4.36
C ASP A 76 22.82 16.35 4.55
N TYR A 77 21.88 17.28 4.54
CA TYR A 77 20.44 16.99 4.57
C TYR A 77 19.99 16.23 3.31
N GLU A 78 20.31 16.73 2.11
CA GLU A 78 19.91 16.12 0.85
C GLU A 78 20.48 14.71 0.67
N LEU A 79 21.73 14.47 1.08
CA LEU A 79 22.33 13.13 1.05
C LEU A 79 21.61 12.15 1.98
N ASN A 80 21.23 12.61 3.18
CA ASN A 80 20.45 11.79 4.12
C ASN A 80 19.05 11.48 3.59
N ILE A 81 18.36 12.49 3.05
CA ILE A 81 17.04 12.33 2.44
C ILE A 81 17.12 11.37 1.25
N GLN A 82 18.14 11.48 0.40
CA GLN A 82 18.32 10.57 -0.74
C GLN A 82 18.36 9.11 -0.29
N ARG A 83 19.10 8.81 0.78
CA ARG A 83 19.19 7.46 1.35
C ARG A 83 17.83 6.97 1.86
N VAL A 84 17.09 7.82 2.58
CA VAL A 84 15.75 7.48 3.09
C VAL A 84 14.79 7.19 1.94
N LEU A 85 14.73 8.09 0.95
CA LEU A 85 13.85 7.96 -0.20
C LEU A 85 14.17 6.72 -1.06
N LYS A 86 15.45 6.45 -1.32
CA LYS A 86 15.86 5.22 -2.06
C LYS A 86 15.45 3.95 -1.32
N ASN A 87 15.55 3.94 0.01
CA ASN A 87 15.09 2.80 0.80
C ASN A 87 13.56 2.62 0.72
N GLN A 88 12.80 3.71 0.84
CA GLN A 88 11.34 3.69 0.68
C GLN A 88 10.94 3.19 -0.71
N GLN A 89 11.56 3.72 -1.76
CA GLN A 89 11.33 3.30 -3.14
C GLN A 89 11.57 1.79 -3.32
N LYS A 90 12.67 1.26 -2.76
CA LYS A 90 12.97 -0.19 -2.79
C LYS A 90 11.89 -1.02 -2.10
N ILE A 91 11.42 -0.59 -0.93
CA ILE A 91 10.37 -1.29 -0.17
C ILE A 91 9.06 -1.32 -0.98
N LEU A 92 8.66 -0.17 -1.53
CA LEU A 92 7.42 -0.06 -2.31
C LEU A 92 7.49 -0.90 -3.59
N ASN A 93 8.62 -0.88 -4.31
CA ASN A 93 8.82 -1.73 -5.49
C ASN A 93 8.74 -3.22 -5.15
N ASN A 94 9.32 -3.64 -4.02
CA ASN A 94 9.23 -5.02 -3.57
C ASN A 94 7.80 -5.42 -3.21
N LEU A 95 7.05 -4.53 -2.55
CA LEU A 95 5.65 -4.76 -2.24
C LEU A 95 4.84 -4.93 -3.53
N ILE A 96 4.95 -3.98 -4.47
CA ILE A 96 4.19 -4.02 -5.73
C ILE A 96 4.51 -5.26 -6.56
N SER A 97 5.77 -5.71 -6.58
CA SER A 97 6.19 -6.84 -7.42
C SER A 97 5.95 -8.22 -6.81
N ARG A 98 5.90 -8.32 -5.48
CA ARG A 98 5.83 -9.63 -4.78
C ARG A 98 4.53 -9.88 -4.06
N TYR A 99 3.80 -8.82 -3.71
CA TYR A 99 2.56 -8.96 -2.96
C TYR A 99 1.41 -9.29 -3.93
N ASN A 100 0.83 -10.47 -3.74
CA ASN A 100 -0.40 -10.88 -4.39
C ASN A 100 -1.51 -10.98 -3.33
N GLU A 101 -2.53 -10.13 -3.45
CA GLU A 101 -3.68 -10.08 -2.55
C GLU A 101 -4.45 -11.41 -2.51
N ASN A 102 -4.46 -12.14 -3.63
CA ASN A 102 -5.14 -13.43 -3.74
C ASN A 102 -4.23 -14.61 -3.41
N SER A 103 -2.99 -14.37 -2.94
CA SER A 103 -2.00 -15.44 -2.75
C SER A 103 -2.50 -16.59 -1.88
N VAL A 104 -3.27 -16.31 -0.84
CA VAL A 104 -3.85 -17.35 0.03
C VAL A 104 -4.90 -18.17 -0.72
N GLU A 105 -5.84 -17.53 -1.41
CA GLU A 105 -6.86 -18.24 -2.21
C GLU A 105 -6.24 -19.02 -3.38
N ASP A 106 -5.23 -18.43 -4.02
CA ASP A 106 -4.52 -19.02 -5.15
C ASP A 106 -3.84 -20.33 -4.74
N THR A 107 -3.39 -20.49 -3.48
CA THR A 107 -2.85 -21.78 -3.00
C THR A 107 -3.85 -22.92 -3.12
N TYR A 108 -5.14 -22.66 -2.90
CA TYR A 108 -6.20 -23.64 -3.08
C TYR A 108 -6.61 -23.75 -4.55
N ARG A 109 -6.73 -22.62 -5.28
CA ARG A 109 -7.09 -22.62 -6.70
C ARG A 109 -6.13 -23.43 -7.56
N CYS A 110 -4.83 -23.37 -7.24
CA CYS A 110 -3.77 -24.10 -7.93
C CYS A 110 -3.70 -25.59 -7.59
N LEU A 111 -4.48 -26.11 -6.64
CA LEU A 111 -4.54 -27.54 -6.36
C LEU A 111 -5.22 -28.29 -7.52
N CYS A 112 -4.84 -29.55 -7.73
CA CYS A 112 -5.59 -30.42 -8.64
C CYS A 112 -6.95 -30.80 -8.02
N GLU A 113 -7.94 -31.12 -8.87
CA GLU A 113 -9.32 -31.40 -8.44
C GLU A 113 -9.41 -32.49 -7.36
N GLY A 114 -8.61 -33.56 -7.48
CA GLY A 114 -8.55 -34.61 -6.46
C GLY A 114 -8.13 -34.10 -5.08
N ARG A 115 -7.21 -33.13 -5.01
CA ARG A 115 -6.80 -32.49 -3.75
C ARG A 115 -7.84 -31.49 -3.26
N LYS A 116 -8.47 -30.72 -4.15
CA LYS A 116 -9.55 -29.79 -3.79
C LYS A 116 -10.70 -30.48 -3.07
N ASN A 117 -11.00 -31.74 -3.40
CA ASN A 117 -12.06 -32.53 -2.78
C ASN A 117 -11.79 -32.94 -1.32
N ILE A 118 -10.53 -32.96 -0.89
CA ILE A 118 -10.13 -33.45 0.45
C ILE A 118 -9.51 -32.35 1.32
N VAL A 119 -9.07 -31.25 0.73
CA VAL A 119 -8.48 -30.11 1.45
C VAL A 119 -9.58 -29.16 1.87
N GLN A 120 -9.59 -28.78 3.15
CA GLN A 120 -10.37 -27.66 3.65
C GLN A 120 -9.52 -26.38 3.52
N PRO A 121 -9.85 -25.44 2.63
CA PRO A 121 -9.09 -24.21 2.48
C PRO A 121 -9.22 -23.32 3.72
N ILE A 122 -8.12 -22.66 4.10
CA ILE A 122 -8.14 -21.64 5.16
C ILE A 122 -9.03 -20.46 4.75
N GLN A 123 -8.93 -20.05 3.49
CA GLN A 123 -9.77 -19.05 2.86
C GLN A 123 -10.37 -19.65 1.60
N MET A 124 -11.68 -19.82 1.59
CA MET A 124 -12.41 -20.37 0.46
C MET A 124 -12.55 -19.29 -0.62
N PRO A 125 -12.20 -19.58 -1.89
CA PRO A 125 -12.44 -18.65 -2.98
C PRO A 125 -13.93 -18.27 -3.05
N ILE A 126 -14.21 -16.98 -3.25
CA ILE A 126 -15.58 -16.46 -3.20
C ILE A 126 -16.49 -17.12 -4.24
N GLU A 127 -15.95 -17.52 -5.39
CA GLU A 127 -16.72 -18.19 -6.44
C GLU A 127 -17.23 -19.56 -5.98
N GLN A 128 -16.40 -20.28 -5.23
CA GLN A 128 -16.76 -21.60 -4.70
C GLN A 128 -17.77 -21.48 -3.56
N TYR A 129 -17.60 -20.46 -2.72
CA TYR A 129 -18.61 -20.11 -1.72
C TYR A 129 -19.97 -19.79 -2.36
N ILE A 130 -19.99 -18.99 -3.44
CA ILE A 130 -21.21 -18.66 -4.19
C ILE A 130 -21.83 -19.91 -4.81
N TYR A 131 -21.01 -20.80 -5.37
CA TYR A 131 -21.47 -22.06 -5.95
C TYR A 131 -22.13 -22.99 -4.92
N GLU A 132 -21.46 -23.24 -3.79
CA GLU A 132 -21.98 -24.07 -2.71
C GLU A 132 -23.26 -23.48 -2.12
N TRP A 133 -23.29 -22.16 -1.95
CA TRP A 133 -24.46 -21.43 -1.52
C TRP A 133 -25.65 -21.60 -2.49
N LYS A 134 -25.45 -21.37 -3.80
CA LYS A 134 -26.49 -21.57 -4.83
C LYS A 134 -27.01 -23.02 -4.84
N LYS A 135 -26.11 -23.99 -4.76
CA LYS A 135 -26.48 -25.42 -4.71
C LYS A 135 -27.33 -25.74 -3.48
N SER A 136 -26.97 -25.20 -2.31
CA SER A 136 -27.78 -25.38 -1.08
C SER A 136 -29.16 -24.74 -1.19
N TYR A 137 -29.29 -23.64 -1.94
CA TYR A 137 -30.55 -22.95 -2.19
C TYR A 137 -31.44 -23.76 -3.14
N GLU A 138 -30.89 -24.30 -4.23
CA GLU A 138 -31.62 -25.15 -5.18
C GLU A 138 -32.11 -26.46 -4.54
N VAL A 139 -31.32 -27.07 -3.64
CA VAL A 139 -31.73 -28.28 -2.91
C VAL A 139 -32.83 -27.99 -1.89
N ASN A 140 -32.89 -26.79 -1.33
CA ASN A 140 -33.96 -26.35 -0.41
C ASN A 140 -35.18 -25.74 -1.12
N LYS A 141 -35.33 -25.94 -2.43
CA LYS A 141 -36.56 -25.58 -3.13
C LYS A 141 -37.69 -26.49 -2.63
N ASN A 142 -38.42 -26.01 -1.63
CA ASN A 142 -39.56 -26.64 -0.97
C ASN A 142 -40.37 -27.56 -1.93
N SER A 143 -40.41 -28.87 -1.68
CA SER A 143 -41.17 -29.83 -2.51
C SER A 143 -42.70 -29.73 -2.34
N ILE A 144 -43.19 -28.73 -1.62
CA ILE A 144 -44.62 -28.48 -1.38
C ILE A 144 -45.23 -27.90 -2.67
N PRO A 145 -46.32 -28.49 -3.22
CA PRO A 145 -46.97 -27.99 -4.43
C PRO A 145 -47.42 -26.53 -4.25
N MET A 146 -47.08 -25.68 -5.21
CA MET A 146 -47.43 -24.25 -5.24
C MET A 146 -48.95 -24.07 -5.27
N LYS A 147 -49.52 -23.49 -4.22
CA LYS A 147 -50.97 -23.19 -4.15
C LYS A 147 -51.32 -21.78 -4.67
N VAL A 148 -50.35 -20.87 -4.74
CA VAL A 148 -50.50 -19.49 -5.24
C VAL A 148 -49.20 -19.08 -5.93
N GLN A 149 -49.29 -18.46 -7.11
CA GLN A 149 -48.14 -17.99 -7.88
C GLN A 149 -48.17 -16.47 -8.02
N TYR A 150 -47.03 -15.81 -7.82
CA TYR A 150 -46.78 -14.43 -8.20
C TYR A 150 -45.64 -14.40 -9.21
N GLU A 151 -45.80 -13.64 -10.29
CA GLU A 151 -44.78 -13.46 -11.32
C GLU A 151 -43.93 -12.23 -10.97
N THR A 152 -42.62 -12.41 -10.88
CA THR A 152 -41.66 -11.31 -10.63
C THR A 152 -41.38 -10.55 -11.93
N VAL A 153 -40.80 -9.35 -11.80
CA VAL A 153 -40.42 -8.50 -12.96
C VAL A 153 -39.44 -9.20 -13.93
N ASN A 154 -38.70 -10.21 -13.45
CA ASN A 154 -37.76 -11.01 -14.24
C ASN A 154 -38.39 -12.32 -14.79
N GLY A 155 -39.70 -12.53 -14.63
CA GLY A 155 -40.41 -13.73 -15.13
C GLY A 155 -40.25 -14.98 -14.26
N GLU A 156 -39.72 -14.86 -13.04
CA GLU A 156 -39.61 -15.97 -12.09
C GLU A 156 -40.88 -16.09 -11.22
N MET A 157 -41.30 -17.32 -10.91
CA MET A 157 -42.52 -17.61 -10.15
C MET A 157 -42.22 -17.85 -8.67
N ILE A 158 -42.78 -17.03 -7.79
CA ILE A 158 -42.56 -17.08 -6.33
C ILE A 158 -43.85 -17.42 -5.54
N ARG A 159 -43.70 -17.92 -4.30
CA ARG A 159 -44.81 -18.47 -3.48
C ARG A 159 -45.45 -17.46 -2.55
N SER A 160 -44.77 -16.34 -2.28
CA SER A 160 -45.36 -15.20 -1.58
C SER A 160 -44.63 -13.90 -1.94
N LYS A 161 -45.32 -12.76 -1.86
CA LYS A 161 -44.69 -11.43 -2.04
C LYS A 161 -43.53 -11.14 -1.04
N TYR A 162 -43.43 -11.92 0.04
CA TYR A 162 -42.33 -11.85 1.01
C TYR A 162 -41.14 -12.75 0.67
N GLU A 163 -41.26 -13.65 -0.33
CA GLU A 163 -40.10 -14.38 -0.88
C GLU A 163 -39.31 -13.52 -1.88
N GLU A 164 -39.90 -12.43 -2.37
CA GLU A 164 -39.25 -11.47 -3.28
C GLU A 164 -38.04 -10.76 -2.61
N ALA A 165 -38.00 -10.73 -1.27
CA ALA A 165 -36.81 -10.53 -0.42
C ALA A 165 -37.19 -10.85 1.04
N PRO A 166 -36.37 -11.54 1.89
CA PRO A 166 -34.93 -11.30 2.04
C PRO A 166 -34.13 -12.47 2.67
N LEU A 167 -33.43 -13.33 1.91
CA LEU A 167 -32.40 -14.17 2.51
C LEU A 167 -31.14 -14.16 1.67
N ASN A 168 -30.02 -13.88 2.34
CA ASN A 168 -28.65 -13.87 1.86
C ASN A 168 -28.10 -12.65 1.11
N ILE A 169 -28.86 -11.65 0.66
CA ILE A 169 -28.19 -10.42 0.18
C ILE A 169 -27.43 -9.74 1.33
N LYS A 170 -27.95 -9.72 2.56
CA LYS A 170 -27.22 -9.15 3.72
C LYS A 170 -26.04 -9.99 4.20
N VAL A 171 -26.10 -11.32 4.10
CA VAL A 171 -25.01 -12.22 4.53
C VAL A 171 -23.94 -12.30 3.46
N VAL A 172 -24.33 -12.41 2.19
CA VAL A 172 -23.42 -12.28 1.04
C VAL A 172 -22.87 -10.86 0.99
N ALA A 173 -23.64 -9.80 1.25
CA ALA A 173 -23.12 -8.44 1.35
C ALA A 173 -22.26 -8.22 2.60
N ALA A 174 -22.53 -8.87 3.74
CA ALA A 174 -21.67 -8.79 4.92
C ALA A 174 -20.34 -9.51 4.67
N LYS A 175 -20.35 -10.66 3.98
CA LYS A 175 -19.14 -11.35 3.56
C LYS A 175 -18.40 -10.58 2.46
N ILE A 176 -19.11 -10.02 1.48
CA ILE A 176 -18.52 -9.10 0.49
C ILE A 176 -17.96 -7.85 1.19
N ALA A 177 -18.59 -7.35 2.26
CA ALA A 177 -18.10 -6.21 3.04
C ALA A 177 -16.91 -6.55 3.96
N GLU A 178 -16.72 -7.81 4.34
CA GLU A 178 -15.47 -8.29 4.96
C GLU A 178 -14.32 -8.44 3.94
N TYR A 179 -14.66 -8.56 2.65
CA TYR A 179 -13.72 -8.71 1.53
C TYR A 179 -13.46 -7.40 0.75
N LEU A 180 -14.25 -6.35 0.97
CA LEU A 180 -14.11 -5.01 0.36
C LEU A 180 -13.40 -4.04 1.29
#